data_AF-A0A9E2AT97-F1
#
_entry.id   AF-A0A9E2AT97-F1
#
_cell.length_a   1.000
_cell.length_b   1.000
_cell.length_c   1.000
_cell.angle_alpha   90.00
_cell.angle_beta   90.00
_cell.angle_gamma   90.00
#
_symmetry.space_group_name_H-M   'P 1'
#
loop_
_entity.id
_entity.type
_entity.pdbx_description
1 polymer ?
#
loop_
_entity_poly.entity_id
_entity_poly.type
_entity_poly.pdbx_seq_one_letter_code
_entity_poly.pdbx_strand_id
1 'polypeptide(L)'
;MLLISCEMQVEKPVYTAEKWENPEWENPEIFEINREEPTASFYRYGNETDALENESWENSPFYESLNGVWHFYYAENPQKRPVDFYKNDFDLTAWDTLKVPSNWEIEGYGIPFYTNVTYMFPPNPPYIPHEDNPVGSYKREFDIPEIWNDKTVYLHF
;
A
#
# COMPACT_ATOMS: atom_id res chain seq x y z
N MET A 1 -31.33 33.68 5.60
CA MET A 1 -31.48 32.47 4.77
C MET A 1 -30.22 31.64 5.00
N LEU A 2 -30.26 30.76 6.00
CA LEU A 2 -29.15 29.87 6.32
C LEU A 2 -29.25 28.70 5.34
N LEU A 3 -28.30 28.61 4.41
CA LEU A 3 -28.14 27.42 3.56
C LEU A 3 -27.46 26.36 4.42
N ILE A 4 -28.24 25.42 4.94
CA ILE A 4 -27.70 24.18 5.53
C ILE A 4 -27.23 23.35 4.33
N SER A 5 -25.94 23.42 4.04
CA SER A 5 -25.29 22.46 3.16
C SER A 5 -25.33 21.11 3.87
N CYS A 6 -26.19 20.21 3.40
CA CYS A 6 -26.20 18.83 3.84
C CYS A 6 -24.98 18.17 3.20
N GLU A 7 -23.84 18.21 3.89
CA GLU A 7 -22.75 17.27 3.60
C GLU A 7 -23.30 15.89 3.93
N MET A 8 -23.67 15.13 2.90
CA MET A 8 -23.95 13.70 3.05
C MET A 8 -22.66 13.03 3.47
N GLN A 9 -22.50 12.83 4.78
CA GLN A 9 -21.40 12.05 5.32
C GLN A 9 -21.63 10.59 4.91
N VAL A 10 -20.88 10.13 3.91
CA VAL A 10 -20.92 8.73 3.48
C VAL A 10 -20.35 7.90 4.63
N GLU A 11 -21.17 7.05 5.23
CA GLU A 11 -20.73 6.16 6.30
C GLU A 11 -19.70 5.16 5.77
N LYS A 12 -18.61 4.97 6.50
CA LYS A 12 -17.58 4.00 6.12
C LYS A 12 -18.15 2.58 6.22
N PRO A 13 -18.02 1.75 5.18
CA PRO A 13 -18.47 0.38 5.21
C PRO A 13 -17.70 -0.41 6.27
N VAL A 14 -18.38 -1.35 6.92
CA VAL A 14 -17.78 -2.29 7.88
C VAL A 14 -17.61 -3.63 7.17
N TYR A 15 -16.39 -4.16 7.16
CA TYR A 15 -16.10 -5.46 6.57
C TYR A 15 -15.92 -6.52 7.64
N THR A 16 -16.14 -7.77 7.26
CA THR A 16 -15.85 -8.93 8.09
C THR A 16 -15.30 -10.03 7.20
N ALA A 17 -14.02 -10.31 7.40
CA ALA A 17 -13.29 -11.39 6.78
C ALA A 17 -13.37 -12.65 7.64
N GLU A 18 -13.25 -13.80 6.98
CA GLU A 18 -12.96 -15.04 7.69
C GLU A 18 -11.63 -14.92 8.44
N LYS A 19 -11.52 -15.68 9.53
CA LYS A 19 -10.28 -15.74 10.30
C LYS A 19 -9.16 -16.24 9.39
N TRP A 20 -8.06 -15.52 9.34
CA TRP A 20 -6.89 -15.91 8.55
C TRP A 20 -6.10 -16.96 9.33
N GLU A 21 -6.26 -18.23 8.96
CA GLU A 21 -5.52 -19.32 9.57
C GLU A 21 -4.15 -19.50 8.92
N ASN A 22 -3.09 -19.63 9.74
CA ASN A 22 -1.69 -19.81 9.32
C ASN A 22 -1.23 -18.79 8.25
N PRO A 23 -1.37 -17.49 8.51
CA PRO A 23 -0.95 -16.48 7.56
C PRO A 23 0.56 -16.54 7.31
N GLU A 24 0.97 -16.20 6.10
CA GLU A 24 2.37 -16.16 5.68
C GLU A 24 3.22 -15.24 6.56
N TRP A 25 2.64 -14.16 7.12
CA TRP A 25 3.34 -13.22 7.99
C TRP A 25 3.64 -13.76 9.40
N GLU A 26 3.11 -14.92 9.80
CA GLU A 26 3.55 -15.66 11.00
C GLU A 26 4.45 -16.86 10.68
N ASN A 27 4.85 -17.03 9.43
CA ASN A 27 5.80 -18.08 9.04
C ASN A 27 7.17 -17.47 8.68
N PRO A 28 8.18 -17.56 9.56
CA PRO A 28 9.50 -16.97 9.31
C PRO A 28 10.27 -17.63 8.16
N GLU A 29 9.84 -18.80 7.68
CA GLU A 29 10.41 -19.45 6.49
C GLU A 29 9.92 -18.80 5.18
N ILE A 30 8.84 -18.01 5.23
CA ILE A 30 8.29 -17.27 4.10
C ILE A 30 8.69 -15.80 4.22
N PHE A 31 9.80 -15.42 3.59
CA PHE A 31 10.28 -14.03 3.58
C PHE A 31 9.96 -13.29 2.27
N GLU A 32 9.55 -14.02 1.23
CA GLU A 32 9.11 -13.47 -0.05
C GLU A 32 8.25 -14.50 -0.82
N ILE A 33 7.40 -14.02 -1.72
CA ILE A 33 6.64 -14.83 -2.67
C ILE A 33 6.67 -14.10 -4.02
N ASN A 34 7.16 -14.76 -5.07
CA ASN A 34 7.22 -14.23 -6.44
C ASN A 34 7.93 -12.86 -6.58
N ARG A 35 8.89 -12.58 -5.70
CA ARG A 35 9.77 -11.40 -5.81
C ARG A 35 10.97 -11.75 -6.70
N GLU A 36 11.42 -10.79 -7.50
CA GLU A 36 12.66 -10.93 -8.27
C GLU A 36 13.88 -10.99 -7.36
N GLU A 37 14.94 -11.66 -7.82
CA GLU A 37 16.20 -11.76 -7.09
C GLU A 37 16.81 -10.38 -6.80
N PRO A 38 17.42 -10.16 -5.63
CA PRO A 38 18.06 -8.88 -5.31
C PRO A 38 19.15 -8.51 -6.33
N THR A 39 19.08 -7.30 -6.85
CA THR A 39 20.11 -6.72 -7.73
C THR A 39 20.61 -5.38 -7.20
N ALA A 40 21.72 -4.87 -7.76
CA ALA A 40 22.07 -3.47 -7.54
C ALA A 40 20.99 -2.54 -8.13
N SER A 41 20.93 -1.30 -7.63
CA SER A 41 20.00 -0.30 -8.12
C SER A 41 20.34 0.10 -9.55
N PHE A 42 19.40 -0.13 -10.47
CA PHE A 42 19.52 0.24 -11.87
C PHE A 42 18.25 0.91 -12.36
N TYR A 43 18.43 1.89 -13.25
CA TYR A 43 17.34 2.48 -14.00
C TYR A 43 17.62 2.31 -15.48
N ARG A 44 16.56 2.10 -16.26
CA ARG A 44 16.65 1.98 -17.72
C ARG A 44 16.55 3.38 -18.28
N TYR A 45 17.34 3.73 -19.28
CA TYR A 45 17.28 5.01 -19.99
C TYR A 45 17.10 4.76 -21.48
N GLY A 46 16.58 5.75 -22.22
CA GLY A 46 16.38 5.65 -23.66
C GLY A 46 17.68 5.65 -24.46
N ASN A 47 18.73 6.30 -23.96
CA ASN A 47 20.03 6.41 -24.61
C ASN A 47 21.17 6.58 -23.59
N GLU A 48 22.42 6.46 -24.08
CA GLU A 48 23.63 6.56 -23.28
C GLU A 48 23.86 7.96 -22.69
N THR A 49 23.53 9.02 -23.44
CA THR A 49 23.70 10.40 -23.00
C THR A 49 22.87 10.70 -21.76
N ASP A 50 21.57 10.40 -21.78
CA ASP A 50 20.67 10.58 -20.63
C ASP A 50 21.14 9.75 -19.42
N ALA A 51 21.64 8.54 -19.68
CA ALA A 51 22.16 7.65 -18.63
C ALA A 51 23.44 8.19 -17.97
N LEU A 52 24.30 8.84 -18.75
CA LEU A 52 25.55 9.44 -18.26
C LEU A 52 25.31 10.79 -17.57
N GLU A 53 24.36 11.59 -18.05
CA GLU A 53 23.97 12.86 -17.42
C GLU A 53 23.34 12.62 -16.04
N ASN A 54 22.46 11.61 -15.94
CA ASN A 54 21.85 11.14 -14.69
C ASN A 54 21.27 12.28 -13.82
N GLU A 55 20.62 13.28 -14.43
CA GLU A 55 20.02 14.39 -13.68
C GLU A 55 18.95 13.91 -12.70
N SER A 56 18.14 12.94 -13.13
CA SER A 56 17.27 12.12 -12.28
C SER A 56 16.87 10.86 -13.05
N TRP A 57 16.84 9.72 -12.38
CA TRP A 57 16.28 8.49 -12.93
C TRP A 57 14.77 8.58 -13.20
N GLU A 58 14.09 9.51 -12.52
CA GLU A 58 12.67 9.78 -12.73
C GLU A 58 12.36 10.37 -14.11
N ASN A 59 13.37 10.95 -14.77
CA ASN A 59 13.23 11.50 -16.12
C ASN A 59 13.26 10.41 -17.21
N SER A 60 13.49 9.15 -16.82
CA SER A 60 13.49 8.05 -17.78
C SER A 60 12.11 7.84 -18.40
N PRO A 61 12.02 7.63 -19.73
CA PRO A 61 10.76 7.24 -20.38
C PRO A 61 10.28 5.83 -19.98
N PHE A 62 11.11 5.07 -19.25
CA PHE A 62 10.81 3.72 -18.75
C PHE A 62 10.54 3.69 -17.25
N TYR A 63 10.25 4.85 -16.67
CA TYR A 63 9.83 4.99 -15.29
C TYR A 63 8.51 5.76 -15.22
N GLU A 64 7.61 5.27 -14.37
CA GLU A 64 6.40 5.97 -14.00
C GLU A 64 6.24 5.90 -12.48
N SER A 65 6.12 7.06 -11.83
CA SER A 65 5.88 7.10 -10.40
C SER A 65 4.43 6.81 -10.07
N LEU A 66 4.21 5.86 -9.17
CA LEU A 66 2.90 5.62 -8.54
C LEU A 66 2.74 6.37 -7.20
N ASN A 67 3.63 7.32 -6.90
CA ASN A 67 3.43 8.26 -5.78
C ASN A 67 2.22 9.16 -6.05
N GLY A 68 1.61 9.66 -4.99
CA GLY A 68 0.41 10.51 -5.07
C GLY A 68 -0.73 9.98 -4.24
N VAL A 69 -1.97 10.24 -4.66
CA VAL A 69 -3.17 9.93 -3.87
C VAL A 69 -3.66 8.52 -4.20
N TRP A 70 -3.90 7.72 -3.16
CA TRP A 70 -4.44 6.36 -3.24
C TRP A 70 -5.75 6.28 -2.44
N HIS A 71 -6.71 5.45 -2.87
CA HIS A 71 -7.82 5.07 -2.01
C HIS A 71 -7.29 4.22 -0.86
N PHE A 72 -7.75 4.54 0.34
CA PHE A 72 -7.24 3.95 1.57
C PHE A 72 -8.36 3.54 2.51
N TYR A 73 -8.22 2.35 3.07
CA TYR A 73 -9.10 1.86 4.14
C TYR A 73 -8.26 1.32 5.29
N TYR A 74 -8.48 1.90 6.47
CA TYR A 74 -7.89 1.45 7.72
C TYR A 74 -8.84 0.50 8.46
N ALA A 75 -8.38 -0.72 8.72
CA ALA A 75 -9.05 -1.67 9.57
C ALA A 75 -8.26 -1.87 10.86
N GLU A 76 -8.94 -2.01 12.00
CA GLU A 76 -8.29 -2.24 13.30
C GLU A 76 -7.57 -3.60 13.38
N ASN A 77 -8.01 -4.57 12.56
CA ASN A 77 -7.44 -5.91 12.53
C ASN A 77 -7.69 -6.62 11.19
N PRO A 78 -7.02 -7.76 10.90
CA PRO A 78 -7.18 -8.47 9.65
C PRO A 78 -8.59 -8.96 9.39
N GLN A 79 -9.39 -9.26 10.43
CA GLN A 79 -10.78 -9.69 10.27
C GLN A 79 -11.71 -8.55 9.86
N LYS A 80 -11.35 -7.27 10.08
CA LYS A 80 -12.15 -6.11 9.67
C LYS A 80 -11.72 -5.53 8.32
N ARG A 81 -10.79 -6.17 7.61
CA ARG A 81 -10.29 -5.70 6.32
C ARG A 81 -11.27 -6.02 5.18
N PRO A 82 -11.35 -5.19 4.14
CA PRO A 82 -12.09 -5.51 2.92
C PRO A 82 -11.34 -6.57 2.11
N VAL A 83 -11.75 -7.84 2.15
CA VAL A 83 -11.02 -8.94 1.49
C VAL A 83 -11.03 -8.89 -0.04
N ASP A 84 -12.09 -8.34 -0.62
CA ASP A 84 -12.35 -8.36 -2.05
C ASP A 84 -11.96 -7.07 -2.77
N PHE A 85 -11.28 -6.14 -2.08
CA PHE A 85 -10.97 -4.81 -2.62
C PHE A 85 -10.08 -4.84 -3.88
N TYR A 86 -9.29 -5.91 -4.04
CA TYR A 86 -8.43 -6.13 -5.19
C TYR A 86 -9.20 -6.33 -6.50
N LYS A 87 -10.51 -6.63 -6.45
CA LYS A 87 -11.36 -6.79 -7.64
C LYS A 87 -11.56 -5.44 -8.34
N ASN A 88 -11.53 -5.43 -9.68
CA ASN A 88 -11.61 -4.20 -10.47
C ASN A 88 -12.90 -3.40 -10.21
N ASP A 89 -14.02 -4.08 -10.04
CA ASP A 89 -15.36 -3.51 -9.86
C ASP A 89 -15.73 -3.19 -8.41
N PHE A 90 -14.77 -3.29 -7.48
CA PHE A 90 -15.00 -2.99 -6.07
C PHE A 90 -15.28 -1.50 -5.84
N ASP A 91 -16.37 -1.19 -5.13
CA ASP A 91 -16.78 0.18 -4.82
C ASP A 91 -15.86 0.85 -3.77
N LEU A 92 -15.27 1.98 -4.16
CA LEU A 92 -14.37 2.78 -3.32
C LEU A 92 -15.00 4.10 -2.85
N THR A 93 -16.28 4.35 -3.16
CA THR A 93 -16.94 5.64 -2.92
C THR A 93 -16.88 6.10 -1.47
N ALA A 94 -16.90 5.14 -0.54
CA ALA A 94 -16.87 5.39 0.91
C ALA A 94 -15.47 5.22 1.54
N TRP A 95 -14.43 4.98 0.74
CA TRP A 95 -13.05 4.91 1.22
C TRP A 95 -12.44 6.30 1.34
N ASP A 96 -11.48 6.45 2.25
CA ASP A 96 -10.69 7.67 2.33
C ASP A 96 -9.68 7.72 1.17
N THR A 97 -8.92 8.80 1.14
CA THR A 97 -7.74 8.93 0.29
C THR A 97 -6.52 9.27 1.13
N LEU A 98 -5.35 8.72 0.78
CA LEU A 98 -4.10 8.92 1.52
C LEU A 98 -2.93 9.14 0.55
N LYS A 99 -2.00 10.03 0.89
CA LYS A 99 -0.83 10.37 0.05
C LYS A 99 0.31 9.37 0.27
N VAL A 100 0.76 8.74 -0.80
CA VAL A 100 1.89 7.80 -0.81
C VAL A 100 3.14 8.51 -1.39
N PRO A 101 4.32 8.40 -0.73
CA PRO A 101 4.58 7.68 0.52
C PRO A 101 4.19 8.48 1.77
N SER A 102 3.67 7.79 2.79
CA SER A 102 3.47 8.34 4.15
C SER A 102 3.36 7.20 5.17
N ASN A 103 3.42 7.54 6.45
CA ASN A 103 2.98 6.65 7.53
C ASN A 103 1.55 7.06 7.91
N TRP A 104 0.61 6.11 7.93
CA TRP A 104 -0.80 6.43 8.15
C TRP A 104 -1.07 7.05 9.53
N GLU A 105 -0.20 6.83 10.52
CA GLU A 105 -0.30 7.43 11.86
C GLU A 105 -0.18 8.95 11.82
N ILE A 106 0.64 9.47 10.90
CA ILE A 106 0.80 10.91 10.69
C ILE A 106 -0.40 11.50 9.94
N GLU A 107 -1.11 10.67 9.18
CA GLU A 107 -2.33 11.02 8.44
C GLU A 107 -3.61 10.82 9.28
N GLY A 108 -3.48 10.47 10.56
CA GLY A 108 -4.59 10.39 11.53
C GLY A 108 -5.20 9.01 11.75
N TYR A 109 -4.55 7.94 11.26
CA TYR A 109 -5.01 6.56 11.43
C TYR A 109 -4.18 5.81 12.47
N GLY A 110 -4.84 5.10 13.40
CA GLY A 110 -4.12 4.38 14.45
C GLY A 110 -3.38 5.31 15.41
N ILE A 111 -2.37 4.79 16.10
CA ILE A 111 -1.62 5.50 17.14
C ILE A 111 -0.13 5.21 16.93
N PRO A 112 0.74 6.22 16.85
CA PRO A 112 2.17 5.99 16.77
C PRO A 112 2.70 5.50 18.11
N PHE A 113 3.52 4.45 18.09
CA PHE A 113 4.16 3.90 19.28
C PHE A 113 5.65 4.20 19.29
N TYR A 114 6.17 4.48 20.50
CA TYR A 114 7.60 4.55 20.77
C TYR A 114 7.93 3.62 21.92
N THR A 115 8.87 2.72 21.69
CA THR A 115 9.39 1.78 22.69
C THR A 115 10.91 1.70 22.56
N ASN A 116 11.60 1.39 23.65
CA ASN A 116 13.06 1.27 23.66
C ASN A 116 13.51 -0.18 23.45
N VAL A 117 13.17 -1.08 24.40
CA VAL A 117 13.66 -2.47 24.41
C VAL A 117 12.52 -3.48 24.23
N THR A 118 11.34 -3.17 24.74
CA THR A 118 10.19 -4.09 24.73
C THR A 118 9.43 -4.01 23.41
N TYR A 119 8.89 -5.11 22.92
CA TYR A 119 7.91 -5.07 21.84
C TYR A 119 6.66 -4.28 22.27
N MET A 120 5.99 -3.67 21.30
CA MET A 120 4.68 -3.02 21.50
C MET A 120 3.53 -4.03 21.68
N PHE A 121 3.82 -5.32 21.54
CA PHE A 121 2.91 -6.45 21.70
C PHE A 121 3.57 -7.58 22.51
N PRO A 122 2.82 -8.58 23.02
CA PRO A 122 3.38 -9.70 23.77
C PRO A 122 4.46 -10.47 22.98
N PRO A 123 5.65 -10.72 23.55
CA PRO A 123 6.71 -11.45 22.87
C PRO A 123 6.40 -12.95 22.80
N ASN A 124 5.84 -13.41 21.68
CA ASN A 124 5.55 -14.82 21.44
C ASN A 124 5.93 -15.28 20.01
N PRO A 125 7.21 -15.22 19.60
CA PRO A 125 7.59 -15.52 18.21
C PRO A 125 7.20 -16.94 17.77
N PRO A 126 6.73 -17.13 16.51
CA PRO A 126 6.56 -16.13 15.45
C PRO A 126 5.21 -15.39 15.47
N TYR A 127 4.39 -15.61 16.51
CA TYR A 127 3.01 -15.14 16.58
C TYR A 127 2.88 -13.69 17.07
N ILE A 128 1.89 -12.97 16.54
CA ILE A 128 1.50 -11.63 17.01
C ILE A 128 0.00 -11.59 17.38
N PRO A 129 -0.50 -10.56 18.09
CA PRO A 129 -1.93 -10.46 18.39
C PRO A 129 -2.75 -10.16 17.14
N HIS A 130 -3.71 -11.02 16.77
CA HIS A 130 -4.55 -10.79 15.60
C HIS A 130 -5.66 -9.75 15.86
N GLU A 131 -6.10 -9.58 17.11
CA GLU A 131 -7.20 -8.67 17.47
C GLU A 131 -6.82 -7.17 17.40
N ASP A 132 -5.52 -6.88 17.53
CA ASP A 132 -4.93 -5.53 17.54
C ASP A 132 -3.73 -5.51 16.58
N ASN A 133 -4.04 -5.65 15.29
CA ASN A 133 -3.08 -5.69 14.20
C ASN A 133 -3.62 -4.87 13.01
N PRO A 134 -3.48 -3.54 13.06
CA PRO A 134 -4.07 -2.65 12.07
C PRO A 134 -3.66 -2.99 10.64
N VAL A 135 -4.63 -2.94 9.73
CA VAL A 135 -4.43 -3.23 8.30
C VAL A 135 -4.80 -2.02 7.46
N GLY A 136 -3.84 -1.53 6.69
CA GLY A 136 -4.06 -0.52 5.64
C GLY A 136 -4.26 -1.19 4.28
N SER A 137 -5.43 -1.00 3.67
CA SER A 137 -5.72 -1.45 2.31
C SER A 137 -5.57 -0.27 1.35
N TYR A 138 -4.76 -0.43 0.29
CA TYR A 138 -4.45 0.63 -0.68
C TYR A 138 -4.89 0.23 -2.08
N LYS A 139 -5.62 1.09 -2.77
CA LYS A 139 -6.00 0.87 -4.17
C LYS A 139 -5.84 2.12 -5.01
N ARG A 140 -5.31 1.95 -6.21
CA ARG A 140 -5.14 3.01 -7.19
C ARG A 140 -5.24 2.43 -8.60
N GLU A 141 -5.83 3.21 -9.48
CA GLU A 141 -5.81 2.97 -10.91
C GLU A 141 -4.66 3.76 -11.55
N PHE A 142 -4.00 3.15 -12.52
CA PHE A 142 -2.97 3.76 -13.34
C PHE A 142 -2.98 3.11 -14.72
N ASP A 143 -2.50 3.84 -15.71
CA ASP A 143 -2.37 3.36 -17.08
C ASP A 143 -0.92 2.95 -17.35
N ILE A 144 -0.72 1.96 -18.21
CA ILE A 144 0.63 1.60 -18.66
C ILE A 144 0.94 2.43 -19.92
N PRO A 145 2.08 3.15 -19.98
CA PRO A 145 2.44 3.94 -21.14
C PRO A 145 2.58 3.08 -22.40
N GLU A 146 2.04 3.52 -23.53
CA GLU A 146 2.10 2.76 -24.80
C GLU A 146 3.54 2.44 -25.26
N ILE A 147 4.51 3.29 -24.89
CA ILE A 147 5.93 3.06 -25.19
C ILE A 147 6.48 1.79 -24.50
N TRP A 148 5.77 1.23 -23.52
CA TRP A 148 6.13 0.00 -22.83
C TRP A 148 5.53 -1.26 -23.47
N ASN A 149 4.76 -1.12 -24.56
CA ASN A 149 4.28 -2.28 -25.30
C ASN A 149 5.44 -3.21 -25.69
N ASP A 150 5.21 -4.52 -25.56
CA ASP A 150 6.20 -5.59 -25.77
C ASP A 150 7.43 -5.55 -24.85
N LYS A 151 7.38 -4.82 -23.73
CA LYS A 151 8.43 -4.82 -22.70
C LYS A 151 8.01 -5.59 -21.46
N THR A 152 9.01 -6.05 -20.70
CA THR A 152 8.79 -6.53 -19.34
C THR A 152 8.63 -5.32 -18.41
N VAL A 153 7.51 -5.28 -17.70
CA VAL A 153 7.18 -4.23 -16.74
C VAL A 153 7.33 -4.80 -15.33
N TYR A 154 7.99 -4.04 -14.45
CA TYR A 154 8.20 -4.39 -13.05
C TYR A 154 7.54 -3.36 -12.15
N LEU A 155 6.95 -3.80 -11.05
CA LEU A 155 6.47 -2.95 -9.97
C LEU A 155 7.50 -2.94 -8.85
N HIS A 156 7.88 -1.75 -8.38
CA HIS A 156 8.90 -1.55 -7.35
C HIS A 156 8.31 -0.73 -6.19
N PHE A 157 8.48 -1.22 -4.96
CA PHE A 157 8.00 -0.61 -3.71
C PHE A 157 9.17 -0.19 -2.82
#